data_AF-A0A1Y1UFJ9-F1
#
_entry.id   AF-A0A1Y1UFJ9-F1
#
_cell.length_a   1.000
_cell.length_b   1.000
_cell.length_c   1.000
_cell.angle_alpha   90.00
_cell.angle_beta   90.00
_cell.angle_gamma   90.00
#
_symmetry.space_group_name_H-M   'P 1'
#
loop_
_entity.id
_entity.type
_entity.pdbx_description
1 polymer ?
#
loop_
_entity_poly.entity_id
_entity_poly.type
_entity_poly.pdbx_seq_one_letter_code
_entity_poly.pdbx_strand_id
1 'polypeptide(L)'
;MRLCQNRPDGGFSAHVEFGGQTILSTCFDDTILIPLGSWAFILFTGMSFLIFRRRGQASNVGDHLMNHGGKDVELSTATNHHPSHLVSESPATTTTSSPANRSTYPRLRKTLLVIITFLLVALVAMHALEIARLSANHQGIGLLPFVFVPLLLIIVSLYVPTTAWSRDGFTKPARPHGLVWLIGVTLYCLWMSATYGVKIWSLKAVYNVIGMRAYDGVNSQYKESDKVVDSVTILAVYYVFMMLYVNMIFFEYNVYGWKRFW
;
A
#
# COMPACT_ATOMS: atom_id res chain seq x y z
N MET A 1 27.47 14.03 -3.56
CA MET A 1 27.10 12.65 -3.94
C MET A 1 26.97 12.60 -5.45
N ARG A 2 27.74 11.75 -6.14
CA ARG A 2 27.52 11.49 -7.58
C ARG A 2 26.48 10.38 -7.69
N LEU A 3 25.34 10.66 -8.32
CA LEU A 3 24.16 9.78 -8.33
C LEU A 3 24.44 8.41 -8.93
N CYS A 4 25.33 8.34 -9.95
CA CYS A 4 25.64 7.12 -10.71
C CYS A 4 27.10 7.11 -11.18
N GLN A 5 28.04 7.15 -10.24
CA GLN A 5 29.46 7.01 -10.58
C GLN A 5 29.77 5.54 -10.90
N ASN A 6 30.67 5.27 -11.86
CA ASN A 6 31.15 3.92 -12.18
C ASN A 6 30.08 2.88 -12.58
N ARG A 7 28.94 3.32 -13.12
CA ARG A 7 28.00 2.39 -13.74
C ARG A 7 28.51 1.96 -15.12
N PRO A 8 28.37 0.67 -15.49
CA PRO A 8 28.91 0.14 -16.74
C PRO A 8 28.22 0.71 -17.98
N ASP A 9 27.02 1.28 -17.83
CA ASP A 9 26.24 1.91 -18.88
C ASP A 9 26.62 3.39 -19.13
N GLY A 10 27.55 3.98 -18.38
CA GLY A 10 28.08 5.31 -18.70
C GLY A 10 27.41 6.49 -17.97
N GLY A 11 26.61 6.24 -16.92
CA GLY A 11 26.17 7.27 -15.97
C GLY A 11 24.72 7.72 -16.14
N PHE A 12 24.43 9.00 -15.86
CA PHE A 12 23.07 9.54 -15.82
C PHE A 12 22.60 9.99 -17.22
N SER A 13 22.04 9.06 -17.99
CA SER A 13 21.31 9.33 -19.23
C SER A 13 20.05 8.47 -19.24
N ALA A 14 18.98 8.90 -19.89
CA ALA A 14 17.80 8.04 -20.07
C ALA A 14 18.14 6.83 -20.94
N HIS A 15 18.95 7.05 -21.98
CA HIS A 15 19.34 6.03 -22.92
C HIS A 15 20.85 6.04 -23.16
N VAL A 16 21.37 4.87 -23.46
CA VAL A 16 22.76 4.64 -23.82
C VAL A 16 22.78 3.91 -25.16
N GLU A 17 23.60 4.41 -26.08
CA GLU A 17 23.69 3.87 -27.44
C GLU A 17 24.92 2.97 -27.52
N PHE A 18 24.68 1.68 -27.73
CA PHE A 18 25.75 0.71 -27.94
C PHE A 18 25.52 -0.01 -29.27
N GLY A 19 26.45 0.17 -30.21
CA GLY A 19 26.39 -0.52 -31.50
C GLY A 19 25.10 -0.28 -32.31
N GLY A 20 24.49 0.91 -32.18
CA GLY A 20 23.24 1.27 -32.86
C GLY A 20 21.95 0.79 -32.16
N GLN A 21 22.05 0.22 -30.95
CA GLN A 21 20.89 -0.10 -30.11
C GLN A 21 20.76 0.91 -28.96
N THR A 22 19.55 1.43 -28.78
CA THR A 22 19.18 2.33 -27.69
C THR A 22 18.69 1.52 -26.49
N ILE A 23 19.48 1.49 -25.41
CA ILE A 23 19.16 0.72 -24.19
C ILE A 23 18.87 1.70 -23.05
N LEU A 24 17.91 1.35 -22.19
CA LEU A 24 17.59 2.13 -21.00
C LEU A 24 18.72 2.01 -19.97
N SER A 25 19.18 3.14 -19.42
CA SER A 25 20.23 3.12 -18.40
C SER A 25 19.72 2.59 -17.06
N THR A 26 20.48 1.70 -16.45
CA THR A 26 20.25 1.18 -15.10
C THR A 26 20.28 2.29 -14.03
N CYS A 27 21.05 3.35 -14.26
CA CYS A 27 21.09 4.53 -13.40
C CYS A 27 19.76 5.31 -13.44
N PHE A 28 19.17 5.44 -14.63
CA PHE A 28 17.89 6.11 -14.81
C PHE A 28 16.77 5.36 -14.08
N ASP A 29 16.80 4.02 -14.12
CA ASP A 29 15.85 3.18 -13.37
C ASP A 29 15.92 3.43 -11.86
N ASP A 30 17.14 3.39 -11.32
CA ASP A 30 17.41 3.55 -9.88
C ASP A 30 17.16 4.98 -9.37
N THR A 31 17.28 5.98 -10.23
CA THR A 31 17.16 7.39 -9.83
C THR A 31 15.79 7.98 -10.12
N ILE A 32 15.15 7.61 -11.22
CA ILE A 32 13.90 8.23 -11.67
C ILE A 32 12.76 7.23 -11.57
N LEU A 33 12.88 6.08 -12.25
CA LEU A 33 11.74 5.20 -12.48
C LEU A 33 11.20 4.56 -11.18
N ILE A 34 12.10 4.01 -10.35
CA ILE A 34 11.75 3.38 -9.07
C ILE A 34 11.24 4.43 -8.07
N PRO A 35 11.95 5.54 -7.80
CA PRO A 35 11.49 6.54 -6.84
C PRO A 35 10.20 7.25 -7.27
N LEU A 36 9.93 7.39 -8.57
CA LEU A 36 8.70 8.02 -9.09
C LEU A 36 7.44 7.33 -8.55
N GLY A 37 7.44 6.00 -8.45
CA GLY A 37 6.32 5.25 -7.86
C GLY A 37 6.09 5.58 -6.38
N SER A 38 7.20 5.78 -5.65
CA SER A 38 7.15 6.17 -4.23
C SER A 38 6.60 7.58 -4.06
N TRP A 39 7.05 8.53 -4.89
CA TRP A 39 6.51 9.90 -4.90
C TRP A 39 5.04 9.93 -5.27
N ALA A 40 4.64 9.22 -6.33
CA ALA A 40 3.25 9.13 -6.76
C ALA A 40 2.35 8.58 -5.65
N PHE A 41 2.79 7.52 -4.94
CA PHE A 41 2.06 6.96 -3.81
C PHE A 41 1.94 7.95 -2.64
N ILE A 42 3.03 8.64 -2.26
CA ILE A 42 3.03 9.62 -1.16
C ILE A 42 2.10 10.79 -1.49
N LEU A 43 2.16 11.32 -2.72
CA LEU A 43 1.28 12.40 -3.16
C LEU A 43 -0.19 11.94 -3.20
N PHE A 44 -0.46 10.75 -3.74
CA PHE A 44 -1.80 10.20 -3.80
C PHE A 44 -2.41 10.02 -2.40
N THR A 45 -1.66 9.43 -1.47
CA THR A 45 -2.12 9.19 -0.09
C THR A 45 -2.25 10.49 0.69
N GLY A 46 -1.28 11.41 0.57
CA GLY A 46 -1.33 12.73 1.20
C GLY A 46 -2.52 13.57 0.71
N MET A 47 -2.75 13.63 -0.60
CA MET A 47 -3.88 14.34 -1.18
C MET A 47 -5.21 13.72 -0.77
N SER A 48 -5.31 12.39 -0.79
CA SER A 48 -6.51 11.68 -0.32
C SER A 48 -6.82 12.02 1.13
N PHE A 49 -5.81 11.98 2.01
CA PHE A 49 -5.95 12.34 3.41
C PHE A 49 -6.45 13.79 3.60
N LEU A 50 -5.89 14.75 2.86
CA LEU A 50 -6.33 16.16 2.91
C LEU A 50 -7.79 16.34 2.45
N ILE A 51 -8.19 15.66 1.38
CA ILE A 51 -9.57 15.72 0.86
C ILE A 51 -10.55 15.16 1.89
N PHE A 52 -10.25 13.99 2.48
CA PHE A 52 -11.12 13.39 3.48
C PHE A 52 -11.18 14.21 4.77
N ARG A 53 -10.06 14.82 5.19
CA ARG A 53 -10.03 15.73 6.34
C ARG A 53 -10.93 16.96 6.13
N ARG A 54 -10.89 17.57 4.94
CA ARG A 54 -11.75 18.72 4.59
C ARG A 54 -13.24 18.35 4.60
N ARG A 55 -13.59 17.18 4.07
CA ARG A 55 -15.00 16.70 4.05
C ARG A 55 -15.54 16.45 5.46
N GLY A 56 -14.72 15.93 6.38
CA GLY A 56 -15.12 15.73 7.77
C GLY A 56 -15.45 17.04 8.50
N GLN A 57 -14.66 18.10 8.27
CA GLN A 57 -14.90 19.40 8.88
C GLN A 57 -16.19 20.07 8.38
N ALA A 58 -16.50 19.97 7.08
CA ALA A 58 -17.72 20.55 6.51
C ALA A 58 -18.99 19.90 7.08
N SER A 59 -18.98 18.59 7.32
CA SER A 59 -20.13 17.87 7.90
C SER A 59 -20.46 18.35 9.32
N ASN A 60 -19.44 18.55 10.16
CA ASN A 60 -19.64 18.97 11.55
C ASN A 60 -20.23 20.39 11.69
N VAL A 61 -19.93 21.28 10.74
CA VAL A 61 -20.49 22.64 10.72
C VAL A 61 -21.98 22.62 10.31
N GLY A 62 -22.35 21.77 9.35
CA GLY A 62 -23.74 21.61 8.92
C GLY A 62 -24.65 21.09 10.04
N ASP A 63 -24.20 20.07 10.77
CA ASP A 63 -24.97 19.47 11.87
C ASP A 63 -25.22 20.48 13.02
N HIS A 64 -24.25 21.35 13.30
CA HIS A 64 -24.40 22.39 14.33
C HIS A 64 -25.42 23.48 13.95
N LEU A 65 -25.52 23.84 12.66
CA LEU A 65 -26.49 24.83 12.17
C LEU A 65 -27.91 24.26 12.15
N MET A 66 -28.08 22.98 11.79
CA MET A 66 -29.42 22.35 11.82
C MET A 66 -29.93 22.11 13.24
N ASN A 67 -29.05 21.80 14.20
CA ASN A 67 -29.46 21.57 15.59
C ASN A 67 -29.79 22.87 16.35
N HIS A 68 -29.32 24.03 15.89
CA HIS A 68 -29.70 25.34 16.45
C HIS A 68 -30.95 25.93 15.80
N GLY A 69 -31.17 25.74 14.50
CA GLY A 69 -32.37 26.26 13.82
C GLY A 69 -33.69 25.56 14.17
N GLY A 70 -33.64 24.40 14.84
CA GLY A 70 -34.83 23.63 15.24
C GLY A 70 -35.37 23.93 16.64
N LYS A 71 -34.69 24.76 17.45
CA LYS A 71 -35.10 25.04 18.84
C LYS A 71 -35.96 26.28 19.03
N ASP A 72 -36.19 27.06 17.98
CA ASP A 72 -36.92 28.32 18.08
C ASP A 72 -38.42 28.21 17.67
N VAL A 73 -38.94 26.99 17.44
CA VAL A 73 -40.35 26.73 17.08
C VAL A 73 -40.97 25.59 17.91
N GLU A 74 -40.80 25.65 19.23
CA GLU A 74 -41.69 24.93 20.17
C GLU A 74 -42.16 25.93 21.24
N LEU A 75 -43.01 26.87 20.83
CA LEU A 75 -43.92 27.57 21.73
C LEU A 75 -45.35 27.11 21.42
N SER A 76 -45.93 26.44 22.41
CA SER A 76 -47.34 26.05 22.55
C SER A 76 -47.84 24.89 21.69
N THR A 77 -47.99 23.71 22.31
CA THR A 77 -49.30 23.05 22.50
C THR A 77 -49.14 21.93 23.54
N ALA A 78 -49.49 22.24 24.78
CA ALA A 78 -49.73 21.24 25.81
C ALA A 78 -51.17 20.75 25.68
N THR A 79 -51.38 19.48 25.30
CA THR A 79 -52.66 18.82 25.52
C THR A 79 -52.46 17.37 25.92
N ASN A 80 -52.96 17.06 27.11
CA ASN A 80 -53.08 15.76 27.74
C ASN A 80 -53.81 14.72 26.85
N HIS A 81 -53.37 13.45 26.87
CA HIS A 81 -54.28 12.34 27.19
C HIS A 81 -53.57 11.00 27.48
N HIS A 82 -54.32 10.16 28.19
CA HIS A 82 -53.98 9.04 29.09
C HIS A 82 -54.04 7.67 28.32
N PRO A 83 -53.90 6.46 28.92
CA PRO A 83 -53.20 5.32 28.33
C PRO A 83 -54.19 4.16 28.04
N SER A 84 -53.63 2.96 27.93
CA SER A 84 -54.26 1.63 27.92
C SER A 84 -54.78 1.12 26.58
N HIS A 85 -54.16 0.05 26.08
CA HIS A 85 -54.85 -1.23 25.91
C HIS A 85 -53.84 -2.37 25.72
N LEU A 86 -54.02 -3.42 26.52
CA LEU A 86 -53.43 -4.74 26.34
C LEU A 86 -53.92 -5.36 25.03
N VAL A 87 -53.02 -6.04 24.30
CA VAL A 87 -53.35 -7.26 23.55
C VAL A 87 -52.21 -8.27 23.68
N SER A 88 -52.62 -9.49 23.97
CA SER A 88 -51.89 -10.72 24.27
C SER A 88 -51.62 -11.56 23.02
N GLU A 89 -50.68 -12.52 23.14
CA GLU A 89 -50.40 -13.69 22.28
C GLU A 89 -49.79 -13.42 20.87
N SER A 90 -48.76 -14.10 20.37
CA SER A 90 -48.31 -15.48 20.60
C SER A 90 -46.83 -15.66 20.17
N PRO A 91 -46.05 -16.58 20.76
CA PRO A 91 -44.65 -16.81 20.40
C PRO A 91 -44.54 -17.81 19.23
N ALA A 92 -44.31 -17.31 18.02
CA ALA A 92 -43.92 -18.15 16.89
C ALA A 92 -42.42 -18.44 16.94
N THR A 93 -42.12 -19.69 17.29
CA THR A 93 -40.81 -20.34 17.32
C THR A 93 -40.06 -20.13 16.00
N THR A 94 -39.18 -19.13 15.96
CA THR A 94 -38.18 -19.00 14.90
C THR A 94 -37.00 -19.89 15.27
N THR A 95 -37.00 -21.12 14.77
CA THR A 95 -35.82 -21.99 14.75
C THR A 95 -34.82 -21.41 13.75
N THR A 96 -34.16 -20.32 14.14
CA THR A 96 -32.95 -19.85 13.50
C THR A 96 -31.79 -20.71 14.02
N SER A 97 -31.66 -21.92 13.49
CA SER A 97 -30.43 -22.71 13.67
C SER A 97 -29.32 -22.03 12.87
N SER A 98 -28.69 -21.09 13.56
CA SER A 98 -27.43 -20.43 13.29
C SER A 98 -26.44 -21.36 12.58
N PRO A 99 -25.81 -20.96 11.46
CA PRO A 99 -24.66 -21.68 10.94
C PRO A 99 -23.53 -21.53 11.97
N ALA A 100 -23.34 -22.59 12.75
CA ALA A 100 -22.23 -22.78 13.65
C ALA A 100 -20.94 -22.93 12.83
N ASN A 101 -20.34 -21.81 12.48
CA ASN A 101 -18.96 -21.77 12.00
C ASN A 101 -18.26 -20.56 12.62
N ARG A 102 -18.25 -20.49 13.95
CA ARG A 102 -17.58 -19.46 14.76
C ARG A 102 -16.39 -20.10 15.49
N SER A 103 -15.17 -20.08 14.91
CA SER A 103 -13.91 -19.97 15.68
C SER A 103 -12.60 -20.04 14.87
N THR A 104 -12.59 -20.51 13.62
CA THR A 104 -11.33 -20.69 12.85
C THR A 104 -10.71 -19.37 12.36
N TYR A 105 -11.54 -18.35 12.24
CA TYR A 105 -11.29 -17.10 11.53
C TYR A 105 -10.36 -16.05 12.20
N PRO A 106 -10.35 -15.85 13.53
CA PRO A 106 -9.36 -14.96 14.15
C PRO A 106 -7.92 -15.47 14.00
N ARG A 107 -7.72 -16.78 13.79
CA ARG A 107 -6.39 -17.35 13.55
C ARG A 107 -5.90 -17.05 12.14
N LEU A 108 -6.72 -17.27 11.12
CA LEU A 108 -6.36 -16.97 9.72
C LEU A 108 -5.95 -15.50 9.52
N ARG A 109 -6.70 -14.56 10.10
CA ARG A 109 -6.34 -13.13 10.04
C ARG A 109 -4.98 -12.85 10.67
N LYS A 110 -4.75 -13.35 11.89
CA LYS A 110 -3.46 -13.18 12.57
C LYS A 110 -2.32 -13.77 11.75
N THR A 111 -2.53 -14.97 11.17
CA THR A 111 -1.56 -15.61 10.29
C THR A 111 -1.27 -14.75 9.04
N LEU A 112 -2.30 -14.27 8.34
CA LEU A 112 -2.14 -13.39 7.17
C LEU A 112 -1.40 -12.11 7.53
N LEU A 113 -1.75 -11.46 8.64
CA LEU A 113 -1.08 -10.24 9.11
C LEU A 113 0.41 -10.49 9.39
N VAL A 114 0.75 -11.60 10.06
CA VAL A 114 2.14 -11.99 10.32
C VAL A 114 2.90 -12.23 9.02
N ILE A 115 2.32 -12.96 8.07
CA ILE A 115 2.94 -13.22 6.76
C ILE A 115 3.15 -11.92 5.99
N ILE A 116 2.13 -11.06 5.91
CA ILE A 116 2.20 -9.77 5.21
C ILE A 116 3.27 -8.86 5.83
N THR A 117 3.34 -8.81 7.16
CA THR A 117 4.38 -8.04 7.87
C THR A 117 5.77 -8.59 7.57
N PHE A 118 5.93 -9.92 7.61
CA PHE A 118 7.20 -10.56 7.25
C PHE A 118 7.63 -10.20 5.83
N LEU A 119 6.72 -10.25 4.85
CA LEU A 119 7.00 -9.86 3.47
C LEU A 119 7.41 -8.39 3.34
N LEU A 120 6.76 -7.48 4.07
CA LEU A 120 7.14 -6.05 4.08
C LEU A 120 8.52 -5.82 4.71
N VAL A 121 8.82 -6.50 5.82
CA VAL A 121 10.16 -6.44 6.43
C VAL A 121 11.21 -7.03 5.48
N ALA A 122 10.89 -8.12 4.78
CA ALA A 122 11.76 -8.69 3.75
C ALA A 122 11.98 -7.70 2.60
N LEU A 123 10.95 -6.99 2.13
CA LEU A 123 11.12 -5.92 1.12
C LEU A 123 12.07 -4.83 1.61
N VAL A 124 11.87 -4.33 2.84
CA VAL A 124 12.77 -3.33 3.44
C VAL A 124 14.21 -3.86 3.49
N ALA A 125 14.40 -5.10 3.94
CA ALA A 125 15.73 -5.72 4.00
C ALA A 125 16.36 -5.90 2.61
N MET A 126 15.60 -6.35 1.60
CA MET A 126 16.09 -6.53 0.24
C MET A 126 16.48 -5.21 -0.42
N HIS A 127 15.68 -4.15 -0.26
CA HIS A 127 16.03 -2.81 -0.72
C HIS A 127 17.29 -2.28 -0.02
N ALA A 128 17.43 -2.53 1.29
CA ALA A 128 18.63 -2.15 2.03
C ALA A 128 19.88 -2.91 1.55
N LEU A 129 19.75 -4.21 1.27
CA LEU A 129 20.84 -5.02 0.72
C LEU A 129 21.26 -4.56 -0.68
N GLU A 130 20.30 -4.25 -1.55
CA GLU A 130 20.57 -3.68 -2.87
C GLU A 130 21.35 -2.36 -2.76
N ILE A 131 20.90 -1.45 -1.91
CA ILE A 131 21.57 -0.17 -1.66
C ILE A 131 22.99 -0.40 -1.09
N ALA A 132 23.14 -1.32 -0.13
CA ALA A 132 24.43 -1.63 0.46
C ALA A 132 25.41 -2.19 -0.57
N ARG A 133 24.96 -3.10 -1.45
CA ARG A 133 25.78 -3.69 -2.52
C ARG A 133 26.16 -2.67 -3.58
N LEU A 134 25.23 -1.81 -3.99
CA LEU A 134 25.51 -0.69 -4.90
C LEU A 134 26.50 0.32 -4.29
N SER A 135 26.35 0.62 -3.00
CA SER A 135 27.25 1.50 -2.27
C SER A 135 28.67 0.93 -2.16
N ALA A 136 28.79 -0.35 -1.82
CA ALA A 136 30.08 -1.04 -1.68
C ALA A 136 30.90 -1.03 -2.99
N ASN A 137 30.20 -1.08 -4.13
CA ASN A 137 30.82 -1.02 -5.45
C ASN A 137 30.99 0.40 -6.02
N HIS A 138 30.71 1.44 -5.23
CA HIS A 138 30.76 2.84 -5.68
C HIS A 138 29.92 3.13 -6.93
N GLN A 139 28.85 2.37 -7.16
CA GLN A 139 27.99 2.45 -8.34
C GLN A 139 26.95 3.58 -8.25
N GLY A 140 26.93 4.30 -7.13
CA GLY A 140 25.91 5.30 -6.83
C GLY A 140 24.60 4.66 -6.40
N ILE A 141 24.03 5.24 -5.34
CA ILE A 141 22.78 4.79 -4.70
C ILE A 141 21.56 5.44 -5.38
N GLY A 142 21.76 6.48 -6.20
CA GLY A 142 20.67 7.22 -6.83
C GLY A 142 19.70 7.80 -5.82
N LEU A 143 18.40 7.64 -6.10
CA LEU A 143 17.29 8.02 -5.22
C LEU A 143 16.58 6.78 -4.65
N LEU A 144 17.20 5.60 -4.69
CA LEU A 144 16.64 4.36 -4.14
C LEU A 144 16.15 4.48 -2.68
N PRO A 145 16.83 5.20 -1.75
CA PRO A 145 16.38 5.27 -0.36
C PRO A 145 14.96 5.81 -0.18
N PHE A 146 14.39 6.50 -1.17
CA PHE A 146 13.00 6.95 -1.11
C PHE A 146 11.97 5.81 -1.13
N VAL A 147 12.35 4.59 -1.57
CA VAL A 147 11.46 3.41 -1.53
C VAL A 147 11.09 2.97 -0.11
N PHE A 148 11.87 3.36 0.90
CA PHE A 148 11.56 3.03 2.29
C PHE A 148 10.32 3.76 2.81
N VAL A 149 10.07 5.00 2.37
CA VAL A 149 8.96 5.81 2.87
C VAL A 149 7.60 5.14 2.65
N PRO A 150 7.20 4.74 1.42
CA PRO A 150 5.93 4.05 1.21
C PRO A 150 5.86 2.70 1.94
N LEU A 151 6.95 1.93 2.00
CA LEU A 151 6.98 0.65 2.72
C LEU A 151 6.73 0.83 4.21
N LEU A 152 7.40 1.80 4.84
CA LEU A 152 7.18 2.14 6.25
C LEU A 152 5.76 2.66 6.49
N LEU A 153 5.22 3.51 5.61
CA LEU A 153 3.82 3.95 5.70
C LEU A 153 2.84 2.78 5.64
N ILE A 154 3.08 1.80 4.76
CA ILE A 154 2.25 0.60 4.66
C ILE A 154 2.36 -0.23 5.94
N ILE A 155 3.57 -0.49 6.46
CA ILE A 155 3.78 -1.20 7.72
C ILE A 155 3.04 -0.50 8.86
N VAL A 156 3.25 0.81 9.03
CA VAL A 156 2.59 1.60 10.08
C VAL A 156 1.06 1.54 9.92
N SER A 157 0.54 1.58 8.68
CA SER A 157 -0.90 1.50 8.42
C SER A 157 -1.54 0.16 8.82
N LEU A 158 -0.77 -0.92 8.90
CA LEU A 158 -1.25 -2.24 9.35
C LEU A 158 -1.46 -2.30 10.86
N TYR A 159 -0.71 -1.50 11.64
CA TYR A 159 -0.72 -1.54 13.10
C TYR A 159 -1.42 -0.35 13.74
N VAL A 160 -1.34 0.82 13.12
CA VAL A 160 -2.03 2.00 13.60
C VAL A 160 -3.45 1.99 13.03
N PRO A 161 -4.50 2.07 13.88
CA PRO A 161 -5.86 2.29 13.41
C PRO A 161 -5.93 3.68 12.77
N THR A 162 -5.60 3.76 11.48
CA THR A 162 -5.78 4.99 10.74
C THR A 162 -7.28 5.25 10.62
N THR A 163 -7.67 6.53 10.52
CA THR A 163 -9.06 6.92 10.25
C THR A 163 -9.60 6.31 8.94
N ALA A 164 -8.74 5.72 8.10
CA ALA A 164 -9.11 4.89 6.95
C ALA A 164 -9.88 3.65 7.32
N TRP A 165 -9.58 3.05 8.48
CA TRP A 165 -10.13 1.79 8.95
C TRP A 165 -10.95 1.92 10.23
N SER A 166 -10.92 3.10 10.87
CA SER A 166 -11.73 3.40 12.06
C SER A 166 -13.21 3.66 11.68
N ARG A 167 -14.11 2.83 12.24
CA ARG A 167 -15.56 2.95 12.06
C ARG A 167 -16.16 3.73 13.22
N ASP A 168 -16.51 4.98 12.99
CA ASP A 168 -17.37 5.73 13.92
C ASP A 168 -18.82 5.26 13.74
N GLY A 169 -19.22 4.28 14.57
CA GLY A 169 -20.62 3.93 14.80
C GLY A 169 -21.18 2.76 14.00
N PHE A 170 -22.19 2.10 14.59
CA PHE A 170 -22.70 0.82 14.13
C PHE A 170 -23.43 0.85 12.77
N THR A 171 -23.80 2.04 12.30
CA THR A 171 -24.83 2.29 11.28
C THR A 171 -24.31 2.91 9.97
N LYS A 172 -23.05 3.35 9.89
CA LYS A 172 -22.52 3.99 8.66
C LYS A 172 -21.75 2.99 7.77
N PRO A 173 -21.89 3.08 6.44
CA PRO A 173 -21.17 2.23 5.49
C PRO A 173 -19.65 2.42 5.59
N ALA A 174 -18.89 1.43 5.09
CA ALA A 174 -17.43 1.47 5.08
C ALA A 174 -16.92 2.79 4.52
N ARG A 175 -15.93 3.41 5.19
CA ARG A 175 -15.44 4.73 4.80
C ARG A 175 -14.73 4.62 3.44
N PRO A 176 -15.03 5.51 2.47
CA PRO A 176 -14.38 5.52 1.16
C PRO A 176 -12.85 5.65 1.26
N HIS A 177 -12.33 6.17 2.38
CA HIS A 177 -10.91 6.29 2.63
C HIS A 177 -10.17 4.94 2.65
N GLY A 178 -10.76 3.87 3.20
CA GLY A 178 -10.14 2.54 3.21
C GLY A 178 -10.02 1.93 1.80
N LEU A 179 -11.04 2.13 0.96
CA LEU A 179 -11.01 1.70 -0.45
C LEU A 179 -9.95 2.47 -1.24
N VAL A 180 -9.88 3.80 -1.05
CA VAL A 180 -8.85 4.64 -1.69
C VAL A 180 -7.45 4.21 -1.26
N TRP A 181 -7.24 3.88 0.02
CA TRP A 181 -5.97 3.35 0.51
C TRP A 181 -5.61 2.01 -0.15
N LEU A 182 -6.55 1.06 -0.22
CA LEU A 182 -6.35 -0.22 -0.91
C LEU A 182 -5.94 -0.02 -2.37
N ILE A 183 -6.63 0.85 -3.10
CA ILE A 183 -6.31 1.19 -4.49
C ILE A 183 -4.89 1.77 -4.57
N GLY A 184 -4.54 2.71 -3.69
CA GLY A 184 -3.21 3.32 -3.64
C GLY A 184 -2.09 2.30 -3.44
N VAL A 185 -2.23 1.40 -2.46
CA VAL A 185 -1.24 0.35 -2.17
C VAL A 185 -1.13 -0.63 -3.33
N THR A 186 -2.25 -1.01 -3.94
CA THR A 186 -2.27 -1.92 -5.09
C THR A 186 -1.57 -1.31 -6.30
N LEU A 187 -1.88 -0.06 -6.64
CA LEU A 187 -1.23 0.68 -7.73
C LEU A 187 0.26 0.86 -7.49
N TYR A 188 0.67 1.15 -6.24
CA TYR A 188 2.07 1.21 -5.86
C TYR A 188 2.78 -0.13 -6.08
N CYS A 189 2.19 -1.25 -5.64
CA CYS A 189 2.79 -2.58 -5.84
C CYS A 189 2.89 -2.97 -7.31
N LEU A 190 1.87 -2.63 -8.11
CA LEU A 190 1.88 -2.84 -9.56
C LEU A 190 2.98 -2.02 -10.22
N TRP A 191 3.12 -0.74 -9.85
CA TRP A 191 4.21 0.11 -10.34
C TRP A 191 5.58 -0.45 -9.97
N MET A 192 5.79 -0.83 -8.70
CA MET A 192 7.05 -1.41 -8.26
C MET A 192 7.36 -2.72 -9.00
N SER A 193 6.36 -3.58 -9.20
CA SER A 193 6.53 -4.81 -9.97
C SER A 193 6.91 -4.52 -11.43
N ALA A 194 6.26 -3.57 -12.08
CA ALA A 194 6.58 -3.20 -13.47
C ALA A 194 7.99 -2.62 -13.59
N THR A 195 8.38 -1.72 -12.69
CA THR A 195 9.70 -1.06 -12.72
C THR A 195 10.85 -2.01 -12.40
N TYR A 196 10.67 -2.96 -11.47
CA TYR A 196 11.65 -4.03 -11.27
C TYR A 196 11.74 -4.98 -12.46
N GLY A 197 10.62 -5.24 -13.15
CA GLY A 197 10.63 -5.97 -14.43
C GLY A 197 11.44 -5.26 -15.51
N VAL A 198 11.23 -3.95 -15.68
CA VAL A 198 12.01 -3.10 -16.60
C VAL A 198 13.50 -3.11 -16.23
N LYS A 199 13.81 -3.01 -14.93
CA LYS A 199 15.19 -3.07 -14.43
C LYS A 199 15.88 -4.39 -14.78
N ILE A 200 15.23 -5.53 -14.53
CA ILE A 200 15.78 -6.85 -14.91
C ILE A 200 16.04 -6.92 -16.42
N TRP A 201 15.11 -6.39 -17.22
CA TRP A 201 15.27 -6.32 -18.67
C TRP A 201 16.44 -5.42 -19.08
N SER A 202 16.57 -4.23 -18.50
CA SER A 202 17.69 -3.30 -18.73
C SER A 202 19.03 -3.93 -18.35
N LEU A 203 19.13 -4.54 -17.17
CA LEU A 203 20.36 -5.23 -16.71
C LEU A 203 20.81 -6.28 -17.73
N LYS A 204 19.88 -7.11 -18.21
CA LYS A 204 20.17 -8.16 -19.20
C LYS A 204 20.54 -7.58 -20.57
N ALA A 205 19.87 -6.50 -21.00
CA ALA A 205 20.19 -5.82 -22.25
C ALA A 205 21.60 -5.24 -22.23
N VAL A 206 21.99 -4.54 -21.16
CA VAL A 206 23.34 -4.00 -21.00
C VAL A 206 24.38 -5.13 -20.93
N TYR A 207 24.10 -6.18 -20.15
CA TYR A 207 24.99 -7.33 -20.04
C TYR A 207 25.27 -8.00 -21.40
N ASN A 208 24.22 -8.20 -22.21
CA ASN A 208 24.35 -8.82 -23.53
C ASN A 208 25.22 -8.01 -24.50
N VAL A 209 25.28 -6.69 -24.34
CA VAL A 209 25.99 -5.82 -25.29
C VAL A 209 27.44 -5.55 -24.87
N ILE A 210 27.69 -5.27 -23.59
CA ILE A 210 29.04 -4.94 -23.11
C ILE A 210 29.82 -6.21 -22.73
N GLY A 211 29.13 -7.32 -22.45
CA GLY A 211 29.71 -8.60 -22.08
C GLY A 211 30.20 -8.66 -20.63
N MET A 212 30.42 -9.89 -20.14
CA MET A 212 30.67 -10.19 -18.72
C MET A 212 31.84 -9.42 -18.11
N ARG A 213 33.00 -9.37 -18.78
CA ARG A 213 34.22 -8.75 -18.21
C ARG A 213 34.08 -7.24 -17.99
N ALA A 214 33.37 -6.55 -18.86
CA ALA A 214 33.16 -5.11 -18.75
C ALA A 214 32.02 -4.77 -17.80
N TYR A 215 30.98 -5.62 -17.75
CA TYR A 215 29.82 -5.40 -16.89
C TYR A 215 30.10 -5.69 -15.41
N ASP A 216 30.76 -6.82 -15.12
CA ASP A 216 31.18 -7.15 -13.77
C ASP A 216 32.43 -6.36 -13.37
N GLY A 217 33.32 -6.02 -14.29
CA GLY A 217 34.61 -5.43 -13.95
C GLY A 217 35.55 -6.44 -13.28
N VAL A 218 36.85 -6.12 -13.24
CA VAL A 218 37.89 -7.13 -12.95
C VAL A 218 37.87 -7.63 -11.49
N ASN A 219 37.15 -6.99 -10.56
CA ASN A 219 37.03 -7.42 -9.15
C ASN A 219 35.72 -6.95 -8.46
N SER A 220 34.60 -6.89 -9.16
CA SER A 220 33.34 -6.46 -8.52
C SER A 220 32.86 -7.46 -7.48
N GLN A 221 32.45 -6.94 -6.32
CA GLN A 221 31.79 -7.72 -5.27
C GLN A 221 30.29 -7.94 -5.54
N TYR A 222 29.73 -7.32 -6.58
CA TYR A 222 28.33 -7.40 -6.97
C TYR A 222 28.21 -7.82 -8.43
N LYS A 223 28.18 -9.13 -8.65
CA LYS A 223 28.12 -9.73 -9.99
C LYS A 223 26.74 -9.58 -10.61
N GLU A 224 26.65 -9.71 -11.92
CA GLU A 224 25.38 -9.71 -12.65
C GLU A 224 24.35 -10.70 -12.07
N SER A 225 24.80 -11.91 -11.75
CA SER A 225 23.94 -12.95 -11.17
C SER A 225 23.26 -12.45 -9.89
N ASP A 226 24.00 -11.74 -9.04
CA ASP A 226 23.49 -11.26 -7.76
C ASP A 226 22.52 -10.09 -7.98
N LYS A 227 22.81 -9.20 -8.93
CA LYS A 227 21.92 -8.09 -9.32
C LYS A 227 20.56 -8.60 -9.82
N VAL A 228 20.59 -9.62 -10.67
CA VAL A 228 19.37 -10.23 -11.22
C VAL A 228 18.61 -10.97 -10.12
N VAL A 229 19.28 -11.76 -9.29
CA VAL A 229 18.65 -12.51 -8.19
C VAL A 229 17.99 -11.57 -7.18
N ASP A 230 18.67 -10.49 -6.79
CA ASP A 230 18.10 -9.49 -5.87
C ASP A 230 16.85 -8.84 -6.47
N SER A 231 16.94 -8.40 -7.72
CA SER A 231 15.82 -7.74 -8.43
C SER A 231 14.63 -8.68 -8.64
N VAL A 232 14.88 -9.94 -9.01
CA VAL A 232 13.84 -10.97 -9.17
C VAL A 232 13.19 -11.29 -7.83
N THR A 233 13.98 -11.36 -6.76
CA THR A 233 13.46 -11.60 -5.40
C THR A 233 12.57 -10.44 -4.96
N ILE A 234 12.99 -9.19 -5.16
CA ILE A 234 12.17 -8.01 -4.84
C ILE A 234 10.84 -8.04 -5.63
N LEU A 235 10.90 -8.31 -6.94
CA LEU A 235 9.72 -8.45 -7.79
C LEU A 235 8.75 -9.53 -7.27
N ALA A 236 9.27 -10.73 -6.97
CA ALA A 236 8.48 -11.85 -6.47
C ALA A 236 7.82 -11.51 -5.13
N VAL A 237 8.55 -10.88 -4.21
CA VAL A 237 8.01 -10.49 -2.90
C VAL A 237 6.93 -9.41 -3.05
N TYR A 238 7.10 -8.41 -3.92
CA TYR A 238 6.04 -7.42 -4.22
C TYR A 238 4.77 -8.09 -4.77
N TYR A 239 4.93 -9.04 -5.70
CA TYR A 239 3.79 -9.75 -6.29
C TYR A 239 3.03 -10.58 -5.25
N VAL A 240 3.74 -11.36 -4.43
CA VAL A 240 3.13 -12.18 -3.37
C VAL A 240 2.48 -11.28 -2.31
N PHE A 241 3.15 -10.19 -1.92
CA PHE A 241 2.58 -9.19 -1.00
C PHE A 241 1.28 -8.62 -1.55
N MET A 242 1.27 -8.18 -2.81
CA MET A 242 0.08 -7.61 -3.46
C MET A 242 -1.09 -8.60 -3.43
N MET A 243 -0.86 -9.85 -3.82
CA MET A 243 -1.90 -10.88 -3.81
C MET A 243 -2.43 -11.12 -2.40
N LEU A 244 -1.56 -11.30 -1.40
CA LEU A 244 -2.00 -11.56 -0.03
C LEU A 244 -2.70 -10.34 0.60
N TYR A 245 -2.21 -9.13 0.34
CA TYR A 245 -2.79 -7.89 0.86
C TYR A 245 -4.20 -7.66 0.31
N VAL A 246 -4.39 -7.77 -1.01
CA VAL A 246 -5.72 -7.63 -1.64
C VAL A 246 -6.68 -8.71 -1.11
N ASN A 247 -6.22 -9.97 -1.01
CA ASN A 247 -7.03 -11.05 -0.46
C ASN A 247 -7.41 -10.77 1.01
N MET A 248 -6.47 -10.33 1.85
CA MET A 248 -6.74 -9.98 3.25
C MET A 248 -7.85 -8.94 3.34
N ILE A 249 -7.74 -7.83 2.59
CA ILE A 249 -8.75 -6.77 2.62
C ILE A 249 -10.09 -7.22 2.03
N PHE A 250 -10.07 -8.01 0.96
CA PHE A 250 -11.28 -8.59 0.37
C PHE A 250 -12.01 -9.51 1.36
N PHE A 251 -11.27 -10.37 2.08
CA PHE A 251 -11.83 -11.19 3.14
C PHE A 251 -12.42 -10.32 4.26
N GLU A 252 -11.70 -9.28 4.71
CA GLU A 252 -12.18 -8.32 5.71
C GLU A 252 -13.48 -7.62 5.28
N TYR A 253 -13.60 -7.25 4.01
CA TYR A 253 -14.77 -6.57 3.46
C TYR A 253 -15.99 -7.51 3.33
N ASN A 254 -15.83 -8.63 2.63
CA ASN A 254 -16.97 -9.49 2.24
C ASN A 254 -17.44 -10.40 3.37
N VAL A 255 -16.52 -10.93 4.18
CA VAL A 255 -16.85 -12.01 5.13
C VAL A 255 -17.18 -11.47 6.51
N TYR A 256 -16.47 -10.43 6.96
CA TYR A 256 -16.63 -9.92 8.33
C TYR A 256 -17.50 -8.67 8.43
N GLY A 257 -17.86 -8.08 7.29
CA GLY A 257 -18.69 -6.90 7.21
C GLY A 257 -18.24 -5.81 8.18
N TRP A 258 -16.94 -5.52 8.29
CA TRP A 258 -16.30 -4.45 9.11
C TRP A 258 -16.73 -4.31 10.60
N LYS A 259 -17.71 -5.08 11.10
CA LYS A 259 -18.46 -4.81 12.33
C LYS A 259 -17.74 -5.23 13.60
N ARG A 260 -16.60 -5.91 13.48
CA ARG A 260 -15.97 -6.64 14.59
C ARG A 260 -14.49 -6.30 14.82
N PHE A 261 -13.99 -5.26 14.17
CA PHE A 261 -12.56 -5.12 13.93
C PHE A 261 -11.80 -4.21 14.89
N TRP A 262 -12.50 -3.49 15.77
CA TRP A 262 -11.92 -2.69 16.84
C TRP A 262 -12.85 -2.70 18.05
#